data_AF-A0A0S7ZMJ5-F1
#
_entry.id   AF-A0A0S7ZMJ5-F1
#
_cell.length_a   1.000
_cell.length_b   1.000
_cell.length_c   1.000
_cell.angle_alpha   90.00
_cell.angle_beta   90.00
_cell.angle_gamma   90.00
#
_symmetry.space_group_name_H-M   'P 1'
#
loop_
_entity.id
_entity.type
_entity.pdbx_description
1 polymer ?
#
loop_
_entity_poly.entity_id
_entity_poly.type
_entity_poly.pdbx_seq_one_letter_code
_entity_poly.pdbx_strand_id
1 'polypeptide(L)'
;MKQCGLIFLAIFIATASLLFSNESPLERANQLWWTGNFESSINLYKEAAQTPENKALSRIQLGALFRSIGDSRSSIAQYEDFFAQSSGIKSGRVHSNHILIPLAESYYYVNRLKEAEEIFQKALGFSPDDPAALFGLGRVLFYQKRLKEAQELFEKAATINTAFSGNFIFLAEIAREMGNLKEAILSYRRALQLDSQQAELIFLLGEAYQASGMFEDAFRQFHRLKNIDSENTLVLSKLEEVKPKLMRKEEEIITARSLDRFTPVSRISGTENIPLLRIGLNTIASGKIIPMKTLPLLSSHSFEVTQKGGQLLSGRPGIQYRIELRNAVVSLGEKGSQNT
;
A
#
# COMPACT_ATOMS: atom_id res chain seq x y z
N MET A 1 57.50 -26.54 -7.46
CA MET A 1 56.22 -26.00 -6.94
C MET A 1 55.24 -25.47 -7.99
N LYS A 2 55.58 -25.36 -9.29
CA LYS A 2 54.62 -24.88 -10.33
C LYS A 2 53.83 -25.96 -11.09
N GLN A 3 54.17 -27.25 -10.95
CA GLN A 3 53.43 -28.34 -11.63
C GLN A 3 52.27 -28.94 -10.80
N CYS A 4 52.27 -28.82 -9.47
CA CYS A 4 51.17 -29.35 -8.64
C CYS A 4 49.89 -28.48 -8.68
N GLY A 5 50.00 -27.17 -8.98
CA GLY A 5 48.84 -26.26 -9.07
C GLY A 5 47.99 -26.45 -10.32
N LEU A 6 48.60 -26.83 -11.45
CA LEU A 6 47.88 -27.12 -12.70
C LEU A 6 47.13 -28.45 -12.65
N ILE A 7 47.68 -29.44 -11.93
CA ILE A 7 47.04 -30.75 -11.77
C ILE A 7 45.84 -30.63 -10.81
N PHE A 8 45.92 -29.83 -9.74
CA PHE A 8 44.78 -29.59 -8.86
C PHE A 8 43.67 -28.75 -9.50
N LEU A 9 44.01 -27.76 -10.33
CA LEU A 9 43.02 -26.98 -11.09
C LEU A 9 42.35 -27.82 -12.20
N ALA A 10 43.12 -28.66 -12.90
CA ALA A 10 42.59 -29.57 -13.91
C ALA A 10 41.74 -30.70 -13.29
N ILE A 11 42.12 -31.23 -12.12
CA ILE A 11 41.30 -32.20 -11.38
C ILE A 11 40.04 -31.54 -10.84
N PHE A 12 40.09 -30.31 -10.31
CA PHE A 12 38.87 -29.62 -9.84
C PHE A 12 37.92 -29.25 -11.00
N ILE A 13 38.45 -28.85 -12.16
CA ILE A 13 37.66 -28.62 -13.38
C ILE A 13 37.13 -29.95 -13.93
N ALA A 14 37.91 -31.03 -13.92
CA ALA A 14 37.47 -32.34 -14.39
C ALA A 14 36.45 -33.00 -13.44
N THR A 15 36.60 -32.87 -12.12
CA THR A 15 35.65 -33.39 -11.13
C THR A 15 34.40 -32.55 -11.03
N ALA A 16 34.48 -31.22 -11.25
CA ALA A 16 33.30 -30.41 -11.51
C ALA A 16 32.61 -30.90 -12.79
N SER A 17 33.33 -31.05 -13.89
CA SER A 17 32.78 -31.55 -15.17
C SER A 17 32.19 -32.97 -15.07
N LEU A 18 32.70 -33.82 -14.18
CA LEU A 18 32.21 -35.18 -13.90
C LEU A 18 31.09 -35.23 -12.86
N LEU A 19 30.97 -34.24 -11.98
CA LEU A 19 29.77 -34.02 -11.15
C LEU A 19 28.63 -33.41 -11.99
N PHE A 20 28.97 -32.63 -13.02
CA PHE A 20 28.04 -32.03 -13.99
C PHE A 20 27.71 -32.94 -15.18
N SER A 21 28.37 -34.10 -15.34
CA SER A 21 28.16 -34.98 -16.52
C SER A 21 26.87 -35.81 -16.44
N ASN A 22 26.15 -35.76 -15.31
CA ASN A 22 24.86 -36.44 -15.11
C ASN A 22 23.70 -35.47 -14.86
N GLU A 23 23.91 -34.15 -14.93
CA GLU A 23 22.79 -33.21 -14.82
C GLU A 23 21.95 -33.25 -16.08
N SER A 24 20.63 -33.37 -15.90
CA SER A 24 19.70 -33.31 -17.01
C SER A 24 19.83 -31.95 -17.72
N PRO A 25 19.60 -31.89 -19.05
CA PRO A 25 19.60 -30.63 -19.79
C PRO A 25 18.68 -29.56 -19.16
N LEU A 26 17.59 -29.98 -18.50
CA LEU A 26 16.66 -29.10 -17.80
C LEU A 26 17.23 -28.53 -16.49
N GLU A 27 17.98 -29.30 -15.72
CA GLU A 27 18.63 -28.83 -14.49
C GLU A 27 19.69 -27.77 -14.82
N ARG A 28 20.50 -28.04 -15.84
CA ARG A 28 21.49 -27.07 -16.32
C ARG A 28 20.83 -25.80 -16.86
N ALA A 29 19.68 -25.92 -17.53
CA ALA A 29 18.92 -24.77 -18.02
C ALA A 29 18.38 -23.92 -16.85
N ASN A 30 17.88 -24.56 -15.80
CA ASN A 30 17.45 -23.89 -14.57
C ASN A 30 18.61 -23.16 -13.88
N GLN A 31 19.79 -23.78 -13.78
CA GLN A 31 20.97 -23.11 -13.19
C GLN A 31 21.37 -21.86 -13.98
N LEU A 32 21.38 -21.94 -15.32
CA LEU A 32 21.64 -20.78 -16.18
C LEU A 32 20.59 -19.69 -15.98
N TRP A 33 19.32 -20.07 -15.81
CA TRP A 33 18.27 -19.11 -15.50
C TRP A 33 18.52 -18.41 -14.14
N TRP A 34 18.83 -19.17 -13.10
CA TRP A 34 19.04 -18.63 -11.74
C TRP A 34 20.29 -17.75 -11.65
N THR A 35 21.27 -17.99 -12.51
CA THR A 35 22.50 -17.17 -12.62
C THR A 35 22.32 -15.97 -13.55
N GLY A 36 21.13 -15.75 -14.12
CA GLY A 36 20.82 -14.63 -15.00
C GLY A 36 21.30 -14.78 -16.44
N ASN A 37 21.83 -15.94 -16.81
CA ASN A 37 22.23 -16.24 -18.19
C ASN A 37 21.02 -16.73 -19.02
N PHE A 38 20.08 -15.81 -19.27
CA PHE A 38 18.80 -16.12 -19.86
C PHE A 38 18.90 -16.67 -21.29
N GLU A 39 19.78 -16.13 -22.12
CA GLU A 39 19.93 -16.56 -23.52
C GLU A 39 20.39 -18.02 -23.61
N SER A 40 21.43 -18.37 -22.84
CA SER A 40 21.94 -19.75 -22.80
C SER A 40 20.90 -20.70 -22.22
N SER A 41 20.18 -20.27 -21.18
CA SER A 41 19.08 -21.03 -20.59
C SER A 41 17.96 -21.30 -21.60
N ILE A 42 17.51 -20.28 -22.35
CA ILE A 42 16.48 -20.42 -23.40
C ILE A 42 16.93 -21.42 -24.46
N ASN A 43 18.17 -21.32 -24.94
CA ASN A 43 18.69 -22.23 -25.96
C ASN A 43 18.72 -23.67 -25.46
N LEU A 44 19.16 -23.89 -24.22
CA LEU A 44 19.24 -25.23 -23.64
C LEU A 44 17.85 -25.84 -23.41
N TYR A 45 16.85 -25.05 -23.00
CA TYR A 45 15.48 -25.55 -22.94
C TYR A 45 14.90 -25.90 -24.33
N LYS A 46 15.20 -25.09 -25.35
CA LYS A 46 14.76 -25.39 -26.74
C LYS A 46 15.40 -26.67 -27.27
N GLU A 47 16.65 -26.93 -26.91
CA GLU A 47 17.35 -28.19 -27.23
C GLU A 47 16.71 -29.36 -26.48
N ALA A 48 16.49 -29.24 -25.17
CA ALA A 48 15.82 -30.27 -24.36
C ALA A 48 14.43 -30.61 -24.90
N ALA A 49 13.70 -29.61 -25.41
CA ALA A 49 12.36 -29.77 -25.97
C ALA A 49 12.28 -30.64 -27.24
N GLN A 50 13.42 -30.95 -27.87
CA GLN A 50 13.47 -31.85 -29.05
C GLN A 50 13.17 -33.31 -28.70
N THR A 51 13.31 -33.70 -27.43
CA THR A 51 13.01 -35.05 -26.97
C THR A 51 11.57 -35.14 -26.45
N PRO A 52 10.76 -36.15 -26.82
CA PRO A 52 9.38 -36.28 -26.36
C PRO A 52 9.24 -36.27 -24.83
N GLU A 53 10.20 -36.86 -24.13
CA GLU A 53 10.26 -36.92 -22.67
C GLU A 53 10.34 -35.53 -22.02
N ASN A 54 11.23 -34.67 -22.52
CA ASN A 54 11.46 -33.35 -21.93
C ASN A 54 10.58 -32.26 -22.53
N LYS A 55 9.90 -32.52 -23.65
CA LYS A 55 9.15 -31.51 -24.43
C LYS A 55 8.13 -30.73 -23.60
N ALA A 56 7.31 -31.45 -22.82
CA ALA A 56 6.27 -30.84 -22.01
C ALA A 56 6.86 -29.94 -20.91
N LEU A 57 7.84 -30.45 -20.15
CA LEU A 57 8.47 -29.73 -19.05
C LEU A 57 9.31 -28.54 -19.55
N SER A 58 10.03 -28.70 -20.67
CA SER A 58 10.81 -27.63 -21.30
C SER A 58 9.94 -26.42 -21.64
N ARG A 59 8.72 -26.64 -22.13
CA ARG A 59 7.79 -25.54 -22.45
C ARG A 59 7.29 -24.82 -21.22
N ILE A 60 6.92 -25.55 -20.17
CA ILE A 60 6.47 -24.94 -18.92
C ILE A 60 7.58 -24.04 -18.36
N GLN A 61 8.84 -24.54 -18.37
CA GLN A 61 9.99 -23.81 -17.88
C GLN A 61 10.37 -22.63 -18.78
N LEU A 62 10.33 -22.79 -20.10
CA LEU A 62 10.52 -21.67 -21.04
C LEU A 62 9.47 -20.59 -20.84
N GLY A 63 8.20 -20.97 -20.69
CA GLY A 63 7.11 -20.04 -20.40
C GLY A 63 7.41 -19.23 -19.13
N ALA A 64 7.80 -19.92 -18.05
CA ALA A 64 8.14 -19.29 -16.78
C ALA A 64 9.37 -18.36 -16.89
N LEU A 65 10.40 -18.78 -17.64
CA LEU A 65 11.58 -17.94 -17.91
C LEU A 65 11.18 -16.69 -18.69
N PHE A 66 10.43 -16.82 -19.78
CA PHE A 66 9.96 -15.68 -20.57
C PHE A 66 9.16 -14.68 -19.73
N ARG A 67 8.32 -15.17 -18.80
CA ARG A 67 7.65 -14.30 -17.82
C ARG A 67 8.63 -13.55 -16.92
N SER A 68 9.66 -14.24 -16.42
CA SER A 68 10.65 -13.62 -15.51
C SER A 68 11.45 -12.50 -16.17
N ILE A 69 11.62 -12.55 -17.50
CA ILE A 69 12.29 -11.49 -18.28
C ILE A 69 11.31 -10.49 -18.90
N GLY A 70 10.02 -10.59 -18.60
CA GLY A 70 8.98 -9.68 -19.10
C GLY A 70 8.46 -9.97 -20.52
N ASP A 71 8.95 -11.01 -21.20
CA ASP A 71 8.45 -11.43 -22.52
C ASP A 71 7.15 -12.25 -22.39
N SER A 72 6.07 -11.55 -22.10
CA SER A 72 4.74 -12.16 -21.95
C SER A 72 4.23 -12.79 -23.25
N ARG A 73 4.68 -12.34 -24.43
CA ARG A 73 4.23 -12.89 -25.72
C ARG A 73 4.83 -14.26 -25.97
N SER A 74 6.14 -14.40 -25.76
CA SER A 74 6.81 -15.69 -25.91
C SER A 74 6.38 -16.66 -24.81
N SER A 75 6.12 -16.18 -23.59
CA SER A 75 5.47 -16.96 -22.52
C SER A 75 4.15 -17.60 -22.98
N ILE A 76 3.23 -16.80 -23.52
CA ILE A 76 1.94 -17.28 -24.03
C ILE A 76 2.15 -18.41 -25.05
N ALA A 77 3.04 -18.20 -26.02
CA ALA A 77 3.30 -19.20 -27.07
C ALA A 77 3.75 -20.55 -26.49
N GLN A 78 4.59 -20.56 -25.44
CA GLN A 78 5.04 -21.81 -24.82
C GLN A 78 3.91 -22.55 -24.10
N TYR A 79 3.07 -21.83 -23.36
CA TYR A 79 1.96 -22.44 -22.63
C TYR A 79 0.82 -22.89 -23.57
N GLU A 80 0.52 -22.14 -24.63
CA GLU A 80 -0.45 -22.57 -25.65
C GLU A 80 0.01 -23.83 -26.39
N ASP A 81 1.29 -23.88 -26.78
CA ASP A 81 1.88 -25.05 -27.44
C ASP A 81 1.90 -26.28 -26.50
N PHE A 82 2.09 -26.05 -25.19
CA PHE A 82 1.90 -27.11 -24.19
C PHE A 82 0.46 -27.65 -24.23
N PHE A 83 -0.57 -26.80 -24.23
CA PHE A 83 -1.97 -27.25 -24.25
C PHE A 83 -2.38 -27.91 -25.57
N ALA A 84 -1.93 -27.39 -26.72
CA ALA A 84 -2.21 -27.99 -28.01
C ALA A 84 -1.74 -29.45 -28.10
N GLN A 85 -0.59 -29.74 -27.48
CA GLN A 85 0.04 -31.07 -27.55
C GLN A 85 -0.28 -31.98 -26.36
N SER A 86 -0.79 -31.42 -25.27
CA SER A 86 -1.18 -32.16 -24.06
C SER A 86 -2.67 -32.53 -24.04
N SER A 87 -3.29 -32.61 -25.23
CA SER A 87 -4.69 -33.02 -25.40
C SER A 87 -4.95 -34.37 -24.72
N GLY A 88 -5.50 -34.34 -23.50
CA GLY A 88 -5.80 -35.53 -22.70
C GLY A 88 -5.17 -35.60 -21.31
N ILE A 89 -4.23 -34.72 -20.95
CA ILE A 89 -3.69 -34.68 -19.58
C ILE A 89 -4.72 -33.98 -18.68
N LYS A 90 -5.58 -34.80 -18.04
CA LYS A 90 -6.44 -34.35 -16.94
C LYS A 90 -5.60 -34.29 -15.68
N SER A 91 -5.44 -33.12 -15.13
CA SER A 91 -4.50 -32.93 -14.04
C SER A 91 -4.95 -31.73 -13.23
N GLY A 92 -5.06 -31.96 -11.93
CA GLY A 92 -5.67 -31.04 -10.98
C GLY A 92 -4.79 -29.85 -10.64
N ARG A 93 -4.71 -29.52 -9.35
CA ARG A 93 -4.10 -28.29 -8.80
C ARG A 93 -2.72 -27.91 -9.36
N VAL A 94 -1.87 -28.88 -9.71
CA VAL A 94 -0.53 -28.64 -10.29
C VAL A 94 -0.61 -27.93 -11.66
N HIS A 95 -1.62 -28.23 -12.49
CA HIS A 95 -1.80 -27.57 -13.78
C HIS A 95 -2.35 -26.15 -13.64
N SER A 96 -3.14 -25.88 -12.59
CA SER A 96 -3.58 -24.52 -12.28
C SER A 96 -2.41 -23.62 -11.95
N ASN A 97 -1.55 -24.01 -11.01
CA ASN A 97 -0.55 -23.10 -10.44
C ASN A 97 0.68 -22.90 -11.33
N HIS A 98 1.10 -23.92 -12.07
CA HIS A 98 2.32 -23.85 -12.89
C HIS A 98 2.08 -23.50 -14.36
N ILE A 99 0.82 -23.53 -14.82
CA ILE A 99 0.50 -23.37 -16.24
C ILE A 99 -0.66 -22.40 -16.46
N LEU A 100 -1.85 -22.67 -15.93
CA LEU A 100 -3.03 -21.83 -16.20
C LEU A 100 -2.89 -20.42 -15.62
N ILE A 101 -2.53 -20.29 -14.33
CA ILE A 101 -2.34 -18.97 -13.70
C ILE A 101 -1.23 -18.18 -14.41
N PRO A 102 -0.02 -18.73 -14.65
CA PRO A 102 1.01 -18.04 -15.44
C PRO A 102 0.59 -17.63 -16.85
N LEU A 103 -0.19 -18.47 -17.55
CA LEU A 103 -0.73 -18.15 -18.87
C LEU A 103 -1.72 -16.99 -18.80
N ALA A 104 -2.68 -17.06 -17.87
CA ALA A 104 -3.66 -16.00 -17.66
C ALA A 104 -3.00 -14.66 -17.27
N GLU A 105 -1.99 -14.70 -16.40
CA GLU A 105 -1.19 -13.51 -16.07
C GLU A 105 -0.46 -12.96 -17.30
N SER A 106 0.12 -13.83 -18.13
CA SER A 106 0.78 -13.40 -19.37
C SER A 106 -0.20 -12.74 -20.33
N TYR A 107 -1.42 -13.29 -20.46
CA TYR A 107 -2.50 -12.66 -21.23
C TYR A 107 -2.91 -11.30 -20.67
N TYR A 108 -3.04 -11.20 -19.36
CA TYR A 108 -3.33 -9.95 -18.68
C TYR A 108 -2.26 -8.88 -18.97
N TYR A 109 -0.98 -9.21 -18.90
CA TYR A 109 0.12 -8.26 -19.17
C TYR A 109 0.17 -7.76 -20.61
N VAL A 110 -0.34 -8.52 -21.58
CA VAL A 110 -0.47 -8.08 -22.98
C VAL A 110 -1.85 -7.48 -23.30
N ASN A 111 -2.64 -7.16 -22.27
CA ASN A 111 -3.99 -6.57 -22.36
C ASN A 111 -5.00 -7.43 -23.14
N ARG A 112 -4.79 -8.76 -23.20
CA ARG A 112 -5.74 -9.74 -23.75
C ARG A 112 -6.66 -10.22 -22.63
N LEU A 113 -7.52 -9.31 -22.16
CA LEU A 113 -8.32 -9.49 -20.93
C LEU A 113 -9.37 -10.60 -21.04
N LYS A 114 -9.92 -10.87 -22.22
CA LYS A 114 -10.92 -11.93 -22.40
C LYS A 114 -10.28 -13.31 -22.25
N GLU A 115 -9.14 -13.52 -22.89
CA GLU A 115 -8.38 -14.76 -22.79
C GLU A 115 -7.83 -14.96 -21.37
N ALA A 116 -7.38 -13.90 -20.71
CA ALA A 116 -6.99 -13.96 -19.31
C ALA A 116 -8.16 -14.43 -18.41
N GLU A 117 -9.35 -13.87 -18.61
CA GLU A 117 -10.56 -14.26 -17.86
C GLU A 117 -10.88 -15.75 -18.02
N GLU A 118 -10.96 -16.23 -19.26
CA GLU A 118 -11.27 -17.63 -19.57
C GLU A 118 -10.28 -18.60 -18.91
N ILE A 119 -8.99 -18.27 -18.96
CA ILE A 119 -7.95 -19.13 -18.38
C ILE A 119 -7.97 -19.09 -16.83
N PHE A 120 -8.22 -17.92 -16.21
CA PHE A 120 -8.39 -17.85 -14.76
C PHE A 120 -9.64 -18.61 -14.28
N GLN A 121 -10.76 -18.49 -14.99
CA GLN A 121 -11.97 -19.27 -14.69
C GLN A 121 -11.70 -20.77 -14.79
N LYS A 122 -10.94 -21.20 -15.80
CA LYS A 122 -10.49 -22.60 -15.92
C LYS A 122 -9.61 -23.02 -14.73
N ALA A 123 -8.69 -22.16 -14.28
CA ALA A 123 -7.85 -22.44 -13.10
C ALA A 123 -8.70 -22.61 -11.82
N LEU A 124 -9.70 -21.74 -11.63
CA LEU A 124 -10.65 -21.83 -10.51
C LEU A 124 -11.56 -23.06 -10.61
N GLY A 125 -11.88 -23.54 -11.82
CA GLY A 125 -12.60 -24.80 -12.01
C GLY A 125 -11.87 -26.01 -11.42
N PHE A 126 -10.53 -25.98 -11.37
CA PHE A 126 -9.73 -27.01 -10.71
C PHE A 126 -9.43 -26.72 -9.23
N SER A 127 -9.40 -25.44 -8.84
CA SER A 127 -9.10 -25.02 -7.47
C SER A 127 -9.90 -23.76 -7.12
N PRO A 128 -11.16 -23.91 -6.67
CA PRO A 128 -12.10 -22.79 -6.50
C PRO A 128 -11.66 -21.71 -5.50
N ASP A 129 -10.76 -22.08 -4.59
CA ASP A 129 -10.25 -21.23 -3.51
C ASP A 129 -8.75 -20.93 -3.68
N ASP A 130 -8.20 -21.05 -4.89
CA ASP A 130 -6.83 -20.63 -5.15
C ASP A 130 -6.70 -19.10 -5.07
N PRO A 131 -5.94 -18.54 -4.10
CA PRO A 131 -5.90 -17.10 -3.87
C PRO A 131 -5.26 -16.32 -5.02
N ALA A 132 -4.31 -16.92 -5.76
CA ALA A 132 -3.67 -16.27 -6.89
C ALA A 132 -4.60 -16.20 -8.10
N ALA A 133 -5.36 -17.27 -8.38
CA ALA A 133 -6.37 -17.27 -9.43
C ALA A 133 -7.54 -16.31 -9.11
N LEU A 134 -8.02 -16.27 -7.87
CA LEU A 134 -9.06 -15.33 -7.44
C LEU A 134 -8.60 -13.88 -7.60
N PHE A 135 -7.40 -13.54 -7.12
CA PHE A 135 -6.82 -12.21 -7.27
C PHE A 135 -6.62 -11.83 -8.74
N GLY A 136 -6.06 -12.74 -9.55
CA GLY A 136 -5.83 -12.54 -10.97
C GLY A 136 -7.13 -12.29 -11.75
N LEU A 137 -8.16 -13.09 -11.53
CA LEU A 137 -9.48 -12.89 -12.14
C LEU A 137 -10.11 -11.57 -11.65
N GLY A 138 -10.03 -11.27 -10.36
CA GLY A 138 -10.50 -10.00 -9.80
C GLY A 138 -9.88 -8.79 -10.52
N ARG A 139 -8.57 -8.83 -10.78
CA ARG A 139 -7.88 -7.79 -11.56
C ARG A 139 -8.43 -7.68 -12.97
N VAL A 140 -8.56 -8.80 -13.68
CA VAL A 140 -9.11 -8.82 -15.04
C VAL A 140 -10.50 -8.17 -15.08
N LEU A 141 -11.39 -8.56 -14.16
CA LEU A 141 -12.75 -8.02 -14.08
C LEU A 141 -12.77 -6.52 -13.72
N PHE A 142 -11.86 -6.07 -12.86
CA PHE A 142 -11.69 -4.66 -12.54
C PHE A 142 -11.35 -3.83 -13.79
N TYR A 143 -10.37 -4.26 -14.59
CA TYR A 143 -9.99 -3.55 -15.83
C TYR A 143 -11.06 -3.65 -16.93
N GLN A 144 -11.90 -4.70 -16.91
CA GLN A 144 -13.10 -4.80 -17.75
C GLN A 144 -14.28 -3.96 -17.25
N LYS A 145 -14.14 -3.21 -16.14
CA LYS A 145 -15.20 -2.42 -15.49
C LYS A 145 -16.37 -3.23 -14.91
N ARG A 146 -16.16 -4.52 -14.65
CA ARG A 146 -17.11 -5.40 -13.95
C ARG A 146 -16.86 -5.37 -12.44
N LEU A 147 -17.08 -4.18 -11.86
CA LEU A 147 -16.62 -3.85 -10.50
C LEU A 147 -17.22 -4.74 -9.41
N LYS A 148 -18.52 -5.09 -9.49
CA LYS A 148 -19.18 -5.94 -8.49
C LYS A 148 -18.62 -7.36 -8.45
N GLU A 149 -18.43 -7.96 -9.62
CA GLU A 149 -17.85 -9.31 -9.72
C GLU A 149 -16.38 -9.31 -9.27
N ALA A 150 -15.63 -8.25 -9.60
CA ALA A 150 -14.27 -8.08 -9.10
C ALA A 150 -14.24 -7.97 -7.56
N GLN A 151 -15.16 -7.20 -6.97
CA GLN A 151 -15.27 -7.04 -5.52
C GLN A 151 -15.47 -8.38 -4.81
N GLU A 152 -16.43 -9.20 -5.27
CA GLU A 152 -16.71 -10.51 -4.69
C GLU A 152 -15.47 -11.42 -4.70
N LEU A 153 -14.68 -11.39 -5.78
CA LEU A 153 -13.45 -12.17 -5.89
C LEU A 153 -12.35 -11.67 -4.95
N PHE A 154 -12.17 -10.35 -4.84
CA PHE A 154 -11.17 -9.79 -3.91
C PHE A 154 -11.55 -9.98 -2.46
N GLU A 155 -12.84 -9.90 -2.11
CA GLU A 155 -13.35 -10.22 -0.77
C GLU A 155 -13.06 -11.70 -0.45
N LYS A 156 -13.41 -12.60 -1.36
CA LYS A 156 -13.09 -14.03 -1.21
C LYS A 156 -11.59 -14.26 -1.06
N ALA A 157 -10.76 -13.67 -1.92
CA ALA A 157 -9.30 -13.78 -1.83
C ALA A 157 -8.75 -13.22 -0.50
N ALA A 158 -9.32 -12.13 0.01
CA ALA A 158 -8.94 -11.53 1.29
C ALA A 158 -9.31 -12.41 2.50
N THR A 159 -10.38 -13.20 2.42
CA THR A 159 -10.71 -14.18 3.48
C THR A 159 -9.73 -15.35 3.52
N ILE A 160 -9.18 -15.75 2.37
CA ILE A 160 -8.26 -16.88 2.24
C ILE A 160 -6.83 -16.45 2.59
N ASN A 161 -6.40 -15.30 2.07
CA ASN A 161 -5.08 -14.72 2.32
C ASN A 161 -5.22 -13.32 2.92
N THR A 162 -5.34 -13.28 4.25
CA THR A 162 -5.60 -12.06 5.04
C THR A 162 -4.40 -11.13 5.15
N ALA A 163 -3.20 -11.61 4.83
CA ALA A 163 -1.94 -10.86 4.92
C ALA A 163 -1.53 -10.19 3.60
N PHE A 164 -2.23 -10.47 2.49
CA PHE A 164 -1.91 -9.90 1.19
C PHE A 164 -2.56 -8.52 1.01
N SER A 165 -1.74 -7.47 1.04
CA SER A 165 -2.19 -6.07 0.90
C SER A 165 -2.87 -5.80 -0.45
N GLY A 166 -2.47 -6.50 -1.51
CA GLY A 166 -3.01 -6.33 -2.86
C GLY A 166 -4.53 -6.47 -2.94
N ASN A 167 -5.13 -7.40 -2.20
CA ASN A 167 -6.59 -7.56 -2.16
C ASN A 167 -7.28 -6.27 -1.67
N PHE A 168 -6.77 -5.69 -0.59
CA PHE A 168 -7.32 -4.47 0.01
C PHE A 168 -7.08 -3.22 -0.83
N ILE A 169 -5.99 -3.18 -1.61
CA ILE A 169 -5.75 -2.09 -2.58
C ILE A 169 -6.84 -2.10 -3.65
N PHE A 170 -7.13 -3.27 -4.26
CA PHE A 170 -8.17 -3.34 -5.29
C PHE A 170 -9.58 -3.14 -4.73
N LEU A 171 -9.88 -3.62 -3.52
CA LEU A 171 -11.15 -3.30 -2.85
C LEU A 171 -11.32 -1.80 -2.64
N ALA A 172 -10.23 -1.09 -2.29
CA ALA A 172 -10.26 0.36 -2.15
C ALA A 172 -10.49 1.08 -3.48
N GLU A 173 -9.81 0.66 -4.56
CA GLU A 173 -10.01 1.21 -5.90
C GLU A 173 -11.44 0.96 -6.41
N ILE A 174 -11.99 -0.24 -6.19
CA ILE A 174 -13.38 -0.56 -6.54
C ILE A 174 -14.34 0.35 -5.78
N ALA A 175 -14.19 0.46 -4.46
CA ALA A 175 -15.02 1.35 -3.65
C ALA A 175 -14.91 2.81 -4.10
N ARG A 176 -13.71 3.27 -4.48
CA ARG A 176 -13.47 4.61 -5.03
C ARG A 176 -14.18 4.81 -6.37
N GLU A 177 -14.09 3.86 -7.31
CA GLU A 177 -14.78 3.93 -8.60
C GLU A 177 -16.31 3.90 -8.46
N MET A 178 -16.83 3.21 -7.44
CA MET A 178 -18.26 3.21 -7.09
C MET A 178 -18.70 4.45 -6.30
N GLY A 179 -17.79 5.36 -5.96
CA GLY A 179 -18.07 6.56 -5.17
C GLY A 179 -18.21 6.33 -3.66
N ASN A 180 -17.96 5.12 -3.16
CA ASN A 180 -17.96 4.81 -1.73
C ASN A 180 -16.61 5.14 -1.07
N LEU A 181 -16.32 6.43 -0.93
CA LEU A 181 -15.03 6.89 -0.44
C LEU A 181 -14.71 6.46 1.01
N LYS A 182 -15.74 6.27 1.85
CA LYS A 182 -15.55 5.79 3.23
C LYS A 182 -14.96 4.38 3.26
N GLU A 183 -15.50 3.49 2.45
CA GLU A 183 -15.02 2.12 2.32
C GLU A 183 -13.64 2.07 1.65
N ALA A 184 -13.40 2.92 0.66
CA ALA A 184 -12.08 3.07 0.04
C ALA A 184 -11.00 3.43 1.08
N ILE A 185 -11.27 4.43 1.93
CA ILE A 185 -10.37 4.84 3.01
C ILE A 185 -10.10 3.68 3.98
N LEU A 186 -11.14 2.94 4.40
CA LEU A 186 -10.96 1.79 5.30
C LEU A 186 -10.07 0.71 4.68
N SER A 187 -10.30 0.40 3.40
CA SER A 187 -9.54 -0.62 2.67
C SER A 187 -8.08 -0.19 2.42
N TYR A 188 -7.82 1.05 2.01
CA TYR A 188 -6.44 1.57 1.90
C TYR A 188 -5.71 1.56 3.24
N ARG A 189 -6.39 1.95 4.34
CA ARG A 189 -5.80 1.86 5.68
C ARG A 189 -5.46 0.43 6.06
N ARG A 190 -6.30 -0.55 5.70
CA ARG A 190 -6.01 -1.96 5.94
C ARG A 190 -4.82 -2.44 5.12
N ALA A 191 -4.75 -2.09 3.84
CA ALA A 191 -3.60 -2.37 2.99
C ALA A 191 -2.30 -1.79 3.59
N LEU A 192 -2.35 -0.56 4.10
CA LEU A 192 -1.19 0.14 4.66
C LEU A 192 -0.77 -0.43 6.03
N GLN A 193 -1.68 -1.08 6.76
CA GLN A 193 -1.31 -1.83 7.97
C GLN A 193 -0.52 -3.10 7.64
N LEU A 194 -0.82 -3.73 6.51
CA LEU A 194 -0.16 -4.96 6.06
C LEU A 194 1.18 -4.66 5.39
N ASP A 195 1.27 -3.57 4.64
CA ASP A 195 2.50 -3.07 4.04
C ASP A 195 2.66 -1.57 4.27
N SER A 196 3.47 -1.23 5.27
CA SER A 196 3.49 0.09 5.90
C SER A 196 4.24 1.19 5.16
N GLN A 197 4.96 0.87 4.06
CA GLN A 197 5.87 1.82 3.40
C GLN A 197 5.69 1.96 1.88
N GLN A 198 4.55 1.53 1.32
CA GLN A 198 4.26 1.79 -0.09
C GLN A 198 3.87 3.26 -0.31
N ALA A 199 4.77 4.05 -0.90
CA ALA A 199 4.54 5.47 -1.20
C ALA A 199 3.29 5.69 -2.06
N GLU A 200 3.06 4.82 -3.04
CA GLU A 200 1.84 4.83 -3.87
C GLU A 200 0.57 4.69 -3.03
N LEU A 201 0.55 3.78 -2.07
CA LEU A 201 -0.61 3.56 -1.20
C LEU A 201 -0.88 4.74 -0.26
N ILE A 202 0.18 5.38 0.26
CA ILE A 202 0.04 6.61 1.05
C ILE A 202 -0.57 7.73 0.19
N PHE A 203 -0.17 7.80 -1.09
CA PHE A 203 -0.69 8.79 -2.03
C PHE A 203 -2.18 8.56 -2.30
N LEU A 204 -2.57 7.33 -2.66
CA LEU A 204 -3.96 6.95 -2.91
C LEU A 204 -4.86 7.19 -1.70
N LEU A 205 -4.39 6.89 -0.49
CA LEU A 205 -5.11 7.21 0.74
C LEU A 205 -5.27 8.74 0.93
N GLY A 206 -4.24 9.53 0.63
CA GLY A 206 -4.31 10.99 0.63
C GLY A 206 -5.36 11.53 -0.34
N GLU A 207 -5.41 11.00 -1.57
CA GLU A 207 -6.42 11.36 -2.56
C GLU A 207 -7.83 10.96 -2.12
N ALA A 208 -8.00 9.78 -1.53
CA ALA A 208 -9.28 9.34 -1.00
C ALA A 208 -9.80 10.26 0.14
N TYR A 209 -8.91 10.69 1.04
CA TYR A 209 -9.24 11.66 2.07
C TYR A 209 -9.62 13.02 1.48
N GLN A 210 -8.87 13.51 0.49
CA GLN A 210 -9.15 14.78 -0.18
C GLN A 210 -10.50 14.75 -0.89
N ALA A 211 -10.79 13.68 -1.64
CA ALA A 211 -12.08 13.48 -2.30
C ALA A 211 -13.25 13.40 -1.30
N SER A 212 -12.99 12.90 -0.08
CA SER A 212 -13.98 12.84 1.01
C SER A 212 -14.14 14.15 1.79
N GLY A 213 -13.41 15.21 1.42
CA GLY A 213 -13.39 16.47 2.15
C GLY A 213 -12.64 16.43 3.49
N MET A 214 -11.92 15.34 3.78
CA MET A 214 -11.11 15.17 4.99
C MET A 214 -9.72 15.78 4.78
N PHE A 215 -9.69 17.10 4.60
CA PHE A 215 -8.49 17.83 4.17
C PHE A 215 -7.33 17.72 5.16
N GLU A 216 -7.59 17.67 6.47
CA GLU A 216 -6.53 17.49 7.48
C GLU A 216 -5.86 16.12 7.37
N ASP A 217 -6.62 15.06 7.10
CA ASP A 217 -6.10 13.71 6.89
C ASP A 217 -5.31 13.61 5.59
N ALA A 218 -5.83 14.20 4.50
CA ALA A 218 -5.15 14.28 3.22
C ALA A 218 -3.80 14.99 3.34
N PHE A 219 -3.77 16.15 4.01
CA PHE A 219 -2.54 16.90 4.26
C PHE A 219 -1.52 16.07 5.03
N ARG A 220 -1.94 15.30 6.06
CA ARG A 220 -1.04 14.40 6.79
C ARG A 220 -0.39 13.35 5.88
N GLN A 221 -1.15 12.74 4.98
CA GLN A 221 -0.61 11.72 4.06
C GLN A 221 0.35 12.33 3.04
N PHE A 222 -0.03 13.44 2.39
CA PHE A 222 0.86 14.10 1.43
C PHE A 222 2.12 14.67 2.10
N HIS A 223 2.02 15.18 3.33
CA HIS A 223 3.19 15.63 4.08
C HIS A 223 4.10 14.44 4.46
N ARG A 224 3.52 13.27 4.78
CA ARG A 224 4.31 12.04 4.99
C ARG A 224 5.11 11.68 3.73
N LEU A 225 4.51 11.79 2.55
CA LEU A 225 5.21 11.54 1.28
C LEU A 225 6.30 12.58 1.00
N LYS A 226 6.05 13.86 1.28
CA LYS A 226 7.06 14.92 1.15
C LYS A 226 8.29 14.65 2.03
N ASN A 227 8.12 14.03 3.19
CA ASN A 227 9.26 13.67 4.04
C ASN A 227 10.07 12.48 3.49
N ILE A 228 9.49 11.66 2.60
CA ILE A 228 10.17 10.56 1.92
C ILE A 228 10.91 11.09 0.69
N ASP A 229 10.24 11.93 -0.10
CA ASP A 229 10.80 12.59 -1.26
C ASP A 229 10.33 14.06 -1.27
N SER A 230 11.26 14.96 -0.90
CA SER A 230 10.98 16.38 -0.74
C SER A 230 10.77 17.12 -2.05
N GLU A 231 11.24 16.55 -3.17
CA GLU A 231 11.22 17.16 -4.50
C GLU A 231 10.10 16.59 -5.39
N ASN A 232 9.26 15.69 -4.85
CA ASN A 232 8.16 15.09 -5.60
C ASN A 232 7.11 16.16 -5.96
N THR A 233 7.14 16.62 -7.21
CA THR A 233 6.29 17.70 -7.72
C THR A 233 4.80 17.38 -7.64
N LEU A 234 4.42 16.11 -7.84
CA LEU A 234 3.04 15.67 -7.69
C LEU A 234 2.56 15.85 -6.25
N VAL A 235 3.35 15.42 -5.25
CA VAL A 235 3.02 15.59 -3.83
C VAL A 235 2.97 17.06 -3.43
N LEU A 236 3.90 17.88 -3.93
CA LEU A 236 3.91 19.32 -3.66
C LEU A 236 2.63 20.00 -4.21
N SER A 237 2.20 19.65 -5.42
CA SER A 237 0.97 20.20 -6.00
C SER A 237 -0.28 19.82 -5.19
N LYS A 238 -0.37 18.57 -4.71
CA LYS A 238 -1.46 18.13 -3.82
C LYS A 238 -1.47 18.89 -2.50
N LEU A 239 -0.31 19.18 -1.91
CA LEU A 239 -0.22 19.99 -0.69
C LEU A 239 -0.68 21.44 -0.92
N GLU A 240 -0.34 22.04 -2.06
CA GLU A 240 -0.80 23.37 -2.44
C GLU A 240 -2.31 23.42 -2.64
N GLU A 241 -2.92 22.37 -3.20
CA GLU A 241 -4.37 22.27 -3.39
C GLU A 241 -5.12 22.14 -2.05
N VAL A 242 -4.61 21.33 -1.14
CA VAL A 242 -5.26 21.04 0.17
C VAL A 242 -5.09 22.20 1.16
N LYS A 243 -3.95 22.91 1.12
CA LYS A 243 -3.60 23.92 2.14
C LYS A 243 -4.63 25.06 2.31
N PRO A 244 -5.21 25.66 1.25
CA PRO A 244 -6.27 26.65 1.40
C PRO A 244 -7.55 26.09 2.04
N LYS A 245 -7.83 24.79 1.87
CA LYS A 245 -9.01 24.13 2.45
C LYS A 245 -8.87 23.84 3.95
N LEU A 246 -7.64 23.86 4.47
CA LEU A 246 -7.37 23.79 5.91
C LEU A 246 -7.67 25.12 6.63
N MET A 247 -7.72 26.23 5.89
CA MET A 247 -8.07 27.55 6.43
C MET A 247 -9.61 27.67 6.42
N ARG A 248 -10.25 27.42 7.58
CA ARG A 248 -11.71 27.58 7.71
C ARG A 248 -12.15 29.00 7.32
N LYS A 249 -13.34 29.12 6.72
CA LYS A 249 -13.96 30.42 6.38
C LYS A 249 -14.16 31.26 7.65
N GLU A 250 -14.00 32.58 7.53
CA GLU A 250 -14.20 33.53 8.64
C GLU A 250 -15.61 33.42 9.29
N GLU A 251 -16.60 32.95 8.53
CA GLU A 251 -18.01 32.80 8.93
C GLU A 251 -18.25 31.68 9.97
N GLU A 252 -17.36 30.69 10.09
CA GLU A 252 -17.44 29.63 11.10
C GLU A 252 -16.81 30.02 12.45
N ILE A 253 -16.24 31.23 12.52
CA ILE A 253 -15.75 31.83 13.77
C ILE A 253 -16.96 32.41 14.50
N ILE A 254 -17.42 31.75 15.57
CA ILE A 254 -18.47 32.31 16.44
C ILE A 254 -17.98 33.65 17.02
N THR A 255 -18.85 34.66 17.00
CA THR A 255 -18.61 36.02 17.52
C THR A 255 -17.99 36.00 18.91
N ALA A 256 -16.95 36.82 19.10
CA ALA A 256 -16.22 36.96 20.36
C ALA A 256 -17.16 37.17 21.56
N ARG A 257 -16.95 36.42 22.65
CA ARG A 257 -17.59 36.66 23.95
C ARG A 257 -16.53 37.22 24.90
N SER A 258 -16.81 38.38 25.51
CA SER A 258 -15.89 39.11 26.38
C SER A 258 -15.92 38.57 27.82
N LEU A 259 -14.75 38.56 28.47
CA LEU A 259 -14.56 38.19 29.87
C LEU A 259 -14.02 39.39 30.66
N ASP A 260 -14.71 39.78 31.74
CA ASP A 260 -14.44 41.08 32.37
C ASP A 260 -13.39 41.08 33.50
N ARG A 261 -13.13 39.98 34.26
CA ARG A 261 -12.05 39.94 35.31
C ARG A 261 -11.53 38.53 35.63
N PHE A 262 -10.21 38.39 35.89
CA PHE A 262 -9.51 37.11 36.20
C PHE A 262 -8.49 37.22 37.36
N THR A 263 -8.08 36.08 37.95
CA THR A 263 -7.15 35.94 39.12
C THR A 263 -5.80 35.25 38.76
N PRO A 264 -4.69 35.41 39.51
CA PRO A 264 -3.34 34.98 39.10
C PRO A 264 -3.13 33.46 38.96
N VAL A 265 -2.20 33.04 38.09
CA VAL A 265 -1.79 31.63 37.91
C VAL A 265 -0.80 31.16 38.97
N SER A 266 -1.04 29.95 39.46
CA SER A 266 -0.11 29.15 40.25
C SER A 266 0.43 27.98 39.42
N ARG A 267 1.71 27.65 39.64
CA ARG A 267 2.40 26.52 38.99
C ARG A 267 1.83 25.21 39.53
N ILE A 268 1.31 24.34 38.67
CA ILE A 268 0.92 22.97 39.06
C ILE A 268 2.20 22.14 39.17
N SER A 269 2.48 21.59 40.33
CA SER A 269 3.58 20.64 40.55
C SER A 269 3.07 19.21 40.30
N GLY A 270 3.46 18.61 39.19
CA GLY A 270 3.17 17.21 38.88
C GLY A 270 3.50 16.85 37.43
N THR A 271 4.25 15.77 37.23
CA THR A 271 4.56 15.18 35.92
C THR A 271 3.55 14.07 35.62
N GLU A 272 2.34 14.43 35.23
CA GLU A 272 1.39 13.47 34.65
C GLU A 272 0.74 14.06 33.39
N ASN A 273 0.39 13.18 32.45
CA ASN A 273 -0.09 13.45 31.09
C ASN A 273 -0.99 14.69 30.97
N ILE A 274 -0.37 15.85 30.74
CA ILE A 274 -1.09 17.10 30.53
C ILE A 274 -1.53 17.13 29.06
N PRO A 275 -2.83 17.36 28.75
CA PRO A 275 -3.26 17.55 27.37
C PRO A 275 -2.50 18.72 26.73
N LEU A 276 -1.93 18.48 25.55
CA LEU A 276 -1.06 19.42 24.86
C LEU A 276 -1.89 20.59 24.30
N LEU A 277 -2.08 21.65 25.10
CA LEU A 277 -2.71 22.89 24.66
C LEU A 277 -1.66 23.77 23.96
N ARG A 278 -1.80 23.98 22.65
CA ARG A 278 -0.94 24.91 21.91
C ARG A 278 -1.54 26.31 21.97
N ILE A 279 -0.92 27.17 22.78
CA ILE A 279 -1.22 28.60 22.82
C ILE A 279 -0.24 29.29 21.86
N GLY A 280 -0.75 29.85 20.77
CA GLY A 280 0.08 30.68 19.89
C GLY A 280 0.43 31.96 20.63
N LEU A 281 1.71 32.19 20.94
CA LEU A 281 2.19 33.51 21.38
C LEU A 281 2.80 34.19 20.16
N ASN A 282 2.23 35.31 19.73
CA ASN A 282 2.90 36.12 18.71
C ASN A 282 4.15 36.74 19.34
N THR A 283 5.29 36.42 18.75
CA THR A 283 6.58 37.05 19.05
C THR A 283 7.02 37.83 17.82
N ILE A 284 7.67 38.98 18.04
CA ILE A 284 8.42 39.65 16.97
C ILE A 284 9.77 38.94 16.79
N ALA A 285 10.48 39.22 15.69
CA ALA A 285 11.77 38.60 15.35
C ALA A 285 12.83 38.67 16.46
N SER A 286 12.69 39.57 17.44
CA SER A 286 13.56 39.68 18.63
C SER A 286 13.17 38.74 19.80
N GLY A 287 12.18 37.85 19.62
CA GLY A 287 11.67 36.95 20.65
C GLY A 287 10.78 37.61 21.72
N LYS A 288 10.47 38.91 21.60
CA LYS A 288 9.65 39.63 22.58
C LYS A 288 8.16 39.29 22.39
N ILE A 289 7.50 38.89 23.47
CA ILE A 289 6.09 38.51 23.48
C ILE A 289 5.22 39.75 23.25
N ILE A 290 4.32 39.67 22.26
CA ILE A 290 3.32 40.69 22.01
C ILE A 290 2.10 40.40 22.91
N PRO A 291 1.66 41.35 23.76
CA PRO A 291 0.44 41.16 24.55
C PRO A 291 -0.75 40.98 23.62
N MET A 292 -1.37 39.80 23.64
CA MET A 292 -2.52 39.51 22.81
C MET A 292 -3.83 39.85 23.54
N LYS A 293 -4.71 40.59 22.86
CA LYS A 293 -6.08 40.85 23.31
C LYS A 293 -7.00 39.63 23.16
N THR A 294 -6.61 38.68 22.30
CA THR A 294 -7.37 37.45 22.03
C THR A 294 -6.46 36.23 22.01
N LEU A 295 -6.92 35.12 22.60
CA LEU A 295 -6.20 33.85 22.60
C LEU A 295 -6.89 32.87 21.64
N PRO A 296 -6.21 32.43 20.57
CA PRO A 296 -6.69 31.30 19.78
C PRO A 296 -6.41 30.00 20.55
N LEU A 297 -7.45 29.18 20.71
CA LEU A 297 -7.35 27.89 21.38
C LEU A 297 -7.69 26.76 20.42
N LEU A 298 -6.79 25.77 20.35
CA LEU A 298 -6.99 24.50 19.66
C LEU A 298 -6.71 23.37 20.66
N SER A 299 -7.71 22.52 20.89
CA SER A 299 -7.59 21.37 21.78
C SER A 299 -7.96 20.08 21.04
N SER A 300 -7.16 19.04 21.26
CA SER A 300 -7.43 17.67 20.80
C SER A 300 -8.45 16.95 21.68
N HIS A 301 -8.80 17.51 22.84
CA HIS A 301 -9.71 16.94 23.84
C HIS A 301 -10.73 18.00 24.32
N SER A 302 -11.82 17.56 24.94
CA SER A 302 -12.79 18.47 25.56
C SER A 302 -12.10 19.29 26.66
N PHE A 303 -12.48 20.56 26.80
CA PHE A 303 -11.92 21.43 27.84
C PHE A 303 -13.01 22.27 28.49
N GLU A 304 -12.76 22.71 29.72
CA GLU A 304 -13.64 23.63 30.45
C GLU A 304 -12.82 24.83 30.93
N VAL A 305 -13.39 26.03 30.79
CA VAL A 305 -12.86 27.26 31.37
C VAL A 305 -13.81 27.68 32.49
N THR A 306 -13.29 27.75 33.72
CA THR A 306 -14.07 28.08 34.92
C THR A 306 -13.63 29.41 35.53
N GLN A 307 -14.58 30.17 36.09
CA GLN A 307 -14.33 31.33 36.94
C GLN A 307 -14.64 30.94 38.39
N LYS A 308 -14.03 31.63 39.37
CA LYS A 308 -14.38 31.46 40.78
C LYS A 308 -15.86 31.83 40.98
N GLY A 309 -16.73 30.82 41.10
CA GLY A 309 -18.18 30.97 41.19
C GLY A 309 -19.00 30.18 40.15
N GLY A 310 -18.39 29.55 39.14
CA GLY A 310 -19.11 28.68 38.21
C GLY A 310 -18.44 28.46 36.84
N GLN A 311 -19.04 27.57 36.06
CA GLN A 311 -18.60 27.19 34.71
C GLN A 311 -18.92 28.30 33.70
N LEU A 312 -17.97 28.64 32.83
CA LEU A 312 -18.14 29.72 31.85
C LEU A 312 -18.17 29.23 30.39
N LEU A 313 -17.36 28.24 30.03
CA LEU A 313 -17.31 27.71 28.66
C LEU A 313 -16.83 26.27 28.64
N SER A 314 -17.55 25.41 27.92
CA SER A 314 -17.12 24.05 27.57
C SER A 314 -16.85 23.95 26.07
N GLY A 315 -15.68 23.42 25.73
CA GLY A 315 -15.21 23.25 24.37
C GLY A 315 -15.25 21.79 23.92
N ARG A 316 -15.58 21.54 22.65
CA ARG A 316 -15.53 20.20 22.04
C ARG A 316 -14.25 20.02 21.21
N PRO A 317 -13.73 18.78 21.08
CA PRO A 317 -12.56 18.50 20.25
C PRO A 317 -12.75 18.97 18.80
N GLY A 318 -11.70 19.53 18.19
CA GLY A 318 -11.70 19.92 16.78
C GLY A 318 -12.40 21.26 16.46
N ILE A 319 -12.87 22.00 17.47
CA ILE A 319 -13.44 23.34 17.33
C ILE A 319 -12.40 24.38 17.77
N GLN A 320 -12.21 25.44 16.97
CA GLN A 320 -11.31 26.54 17.29
C GLN A 320 -12.11 27.67 17.95
N TYR A 321 -11.64 28.12 19.12
CA TYR A 321 -12.30 29.17 19.89
C TYR A 321 -11.46 30.45 19.90
N ARG A 322 -12.13 31.60 19.84
CA ARG A 322 -11.51 32.93 20.03
C ARG A 322 -11.98 33.51 21.36
N ILE A 323 -11.08 33.66 22.32
CA ILE A 323 -11.40 34.22 23.64
C ILE A 323 -10.74 35.60 23.75
N GLU A 324 -11.53 36.64 24.06
CA GLU A 324 -11.01 37.95 24.40
C GLU A 324 -10.56 37.98 25.87
N LEU A 325 -9.28 38.26 26.10
CA LEU A 325 -8.70 38.34 27.44
C LEU A 325 -8.33 39.80 27.73
N ARG A 326 -8.94 40.39 28.76
CA ARG A 326 -8.45 41.63 29.36
C ARG A 326 -7.64 41.28 30.61
N ASN A 327 -6.32 41.51 30.55
CA ASN A 327 -5.31 41.24 31.59
C ASN A 327 -5.19 39.76 32.01
N ALA A 328 -4.31 39.00 31.32
CA ALA A 328 -4.29 37.54 31.33
C ALA A 328 -3.36 36.90 32.38
N VAL A 329 -3.81 35.80 32.98
CA VAL A 329 -2.99 34.60 33.26
C VAL A 329 -3.89 33.34 33.11
N VAL A 330 -3.40 32.18 32.64
CA VAL A 330 -4.19 30.96 32.29
C VAL A 330 -3.74 29.71 33.08
N SER A 331 -4.65 28.96 33.71
CA SER A 331 -4.38 27.64 34.31
C SER A 331 -5.25 26.54 33.70
N LEU A 332 -4.65 25.38 33.39
CA LEU A 332 -5.32 24.21 32.84
C LEU A 332 -5.43 23.12 33.91
N GLY A 333 -6.60 22.51 34.03
CA GLY A 333 -6.82 21.31 34.86
C GLY A 333 -7.65 20.28 34.09
N GLU A 334 -7.37 19.00 34.31
CA GLU A 334 -8.23 17.91 33.84
C GLU A 334 -9.57 17.91 34.59
N LYS A 335 -10.56 17.30 33.94
CA LYS A 335 -11.84 16.95 34.55
C LYS A 335 -11.61 15.87 35.60
N GLY A 336 -11.27 16.28 36.82
CA GLY A 336 -11.31 15.40 37.97
C GLY A 336 -12.73 14.86 38.13
N SER A 337 -12.87 13.54 38.09
CA SER A 337 -14.07 12.84 38.51
C SER A 337 -14.44 13.31 39.92
N GLN A 338 -15.46 14.16 40.05
CA GLN A 338 -16.09 14.38 41.34
C GLN A 338 -17.01 13.20 41.59
N ASN A 339 -16.54 12.28 42.43
CA ASN A 339 -17.39 11.59 43.38
C ASN A 339 -18.19 12.65 44.16
N THR A 340 -19.50 12.70 43.93
CA THR A 340 -20.55 12.37 44.92
C THR A 340 -21.88 12.30 44.19
#